data_AF-A0A396ITW8-F1
#
_entry.id   AF-A0A396ITW8-F1
#
_cell.length_a   1.000
_cell.length_b   1.000
_cell.length_c   1.000
_cell.angle_alpha   90.00
_cell.angle_beta   90.00
_cell.angle_gamma   90.00
#
_symmetry.space_group_name_H-M   'P 1'
#
loop_
_entity.id
_entity.type
_entity.pdbx_description
1 polymer ?
#
loop_
_entity_poly.entity_id
_entity_poly.type
_entity_poly.pdbx_seq_one_letter_code
_entity_poly.pdbx_strand_id
1 'polypeptide(L)'
;MSRWEVDSIEGYLNYTKSLLDVLNSISSSLSHLGHARLSLAHGLTLVENKKPLSLARKHLKAIQPTCFSSNFGKYFHTQDDIAKIVSGKDLIVREGVKEMKSIGFWVCGVFLSCLYGDAKPYTELRKIGGGFESCIVSTLDLKISENLVKKIPCVSEIKEINNFVARLVAGDEVKDDATNEFQRNLCDVGKIFDDISTEVNHLFDDVMTQRTELVDGFRLKKYQK
;
A
#
# COMPACT_ATOMS: atom_id res chain seq x y z
N MET A 1 -16.77 -32.40 -1.02
CA MET A 1 -16.92 -31.02 -1.51
C MET A 1 -17.27 -31.09 -2.98
N SER A 2 -18.17 -30.24 -3.43
CA SER A 2 -18.40 -30.06 -4.87
C SER A 2 -17.16 -29.42 -5.51
N ARG A 3 -16.99 -29.59 -6.82
CA ARG A 3 -15.88 -28.93 -7.54
C ARG A 3 -15.95 -27.40 -7.40
N TRP A 4 -17.15 -26.83 -7.32
CA TRP A 4 -17.35 -25.39 -7.13
C TRP A 4 -16.88 -24.92 -5.75
N GLU A 5 -17.17 -25.68 -4.68
CA GLU A 5 -16.67 -25.34 -3.34
C GLU A 5 -15.14 -25.27 -3.35
N VAL A 6 -14.48 -26.25 -3.97
CA VAL A 6 -13.01 -26.27 -4.11
C VAL A 6 -12.50 -25.06 -4.90
N ASP A 7 -13.10 -24.78 -6.06
CA ASP A 7 -12.74 -23.65 -6.92
C ASP A 7 -12.91 -22.29 -6.17
N SER A 8 -13.98 -22.13 -5.39
CA SER A 8 -14.27 -20.91 -4.63
C SER A 8 -13.32 -20.71 -3.44
N ILE A 9 -12.96 -21.79 -2.74
CA ILE A 9 -12.00 -21.75 -1.63
C ILE A 9 -10.62 -21.38 -2.14
N GLU A 10 -10.19 -22.02 -3.23
CA GLU A 10 -8.91 -21.71 -3.87
C GLU A 10 -8.85 -20.23 -4.32
N GLY A 11 -9.93 -19.73 -4.93
CA GLY A 11 -10.05 -18.32 -5.31
C GLY A 11 -9.88 -17.36 -4.11
N TYR A 12 -10.56 -17.63 -2.99
CA TYR A 12 -10.43 -16.81 -1.78
C TYR A 12 -9.03 -16.91 -1.15
N LEU A 13 -8.43 -18.11 -1.08
CA LEU A 13 -7.08 -18.31 -0.56
C LEU A 13 -6.01 -17.64 -1.44
N ASN A 14 -6.21 -17.62 -2.76
CA ASN A 14 -5.36 -16.90 -3.70
C ASN A 14 -5.49 -15.39 -3.53
N TYR A 15 -6.72 -14.88 -3.44
CA TYR A 15 -6.98 -13.47 -3.15
C TYR A 15 -6.30 -13.01 -1.85
N THR A 16 -6.59 -13.68 -0.72
CA THR A 16 -6.03 -13.30 0.58
C THR A 16 -4.51 -13.40 0.61
N LYS A 17 -3.91 -14.36 -0.11
CA LYS A 17 -2.44 -14.46 -0.23
C LYS A 17 -1.87 -13.19 -0.86
N SER A 18 -2.48 -12.74 -1.96
CA SER A 18 -1.98 -11.53 -2.62
C SER A 18 -2.31 -10.25 -1.88
N LEU A 19 -3.42 -10.21 -1.14
CA LEU A 19 -3.65 -9.10 -0.23
C LEU A 19 -2.52 -9.03 0.81
N LEU A 20 -2.09 -10.15 1.40
CA LEU A 20 -0.96 -10.18 2.33
C LEU A 20 0.35 -9.72 1.69
N ASP A 21 0.65 -10.15 0.47
CA ASP A 21 1.84 -9.67 -0.27
C ASP A 21 1.80 -8.14 -0.47
N VAL A 22 0.60 -7.59 -0.74
CA VAL A 22 0.37 -6.16 -0.94
C VAL A 22 0.56 -5.39 0.37
N LEU A 23 -0.01 -5.88 1.47
CA LEU A 23 0.17 -5.31 2.80
C LEU A 23 1.65 -5.31 3.21
N ASN A 24 2.39 -6.39 2.91
CA ASN A 24 3.83 -6.44 3.14
C ASN A 24 4.59 -5.36 2.38
N SER A 25 4.18 -5.05 1.15
CA SER A 25 4.80 -3.96 0.39
C SER A 25 4.45 -2.58 0.94
N ILE A 26 3.24 -2.39 1.44
CA ILE A 26 2.88 -1.17 2.16
C ILE A 26 3.78 -1.02 3.40
N SER A 27 3.90 -2.06 4.23
CA SER A 27 4.77 -2.03 5.43
C SER A 27 6.23 -1.76 5.07
N SER A 28 6.73 -2.36 3.99
CA SER A 28 8.08 -2.12 3.48
C SER A 28 8.27 -0.65 3.06
N SER A 29 7.34 -0.09 2.29
CA SER A 29 7.39 1.32 1.89
C SER A 29 7.36 2.27 3.09
N LEU A 30 6.49 2.02 4.07
CA LEU A 30 6.40 2.83 5.29
C LEU A 30 7.71 2.77 6.09
N SER A 31 8.33 1.59 6.20
CA SER A 31 9.63 1.42 6.84
C SER A 31 10.73 2.23 6.12
N HIS A 32 10.77 2.18 4.78
CA HIS A 32 11.70 2.99 3.98
C HIS A 32 11.49 4.50 4.19
N LEU A 33 10.24 4.96 4.20
CA LEU A 33 9.90 6.35 4.49
C LEU A 33 10.30 6.75 5.91
N GLY A 34 10.09 5.87 6.89
CA GLY A 34 10.52 6.04 8.27
C GLY A 34 12.04 6.19 8.39
N HIS A 35 12.81 5.35 7.69
CA HIS A 35 14.27 5.47 7.63
C HIS A 35 14.73 6.78 6.97
N ALA A 36 14.11 7.19 5.87
CA ALA A 36 14.44 8.43 5.19
C ALA A 36 14.17 9.64 6.10
N ARG A 37 13.02 9.65 6.78
CA ARG A 37 12.63 10.66 7.77
C ARG A 37 13.64 10.74 8.94
N LEU A 38 14.05 9.61 9.50
CA LEU A 38 15.05 9.56 10.58
C LEU A 38 16.40 10.08 10.12
N SER A 39 16.81 9.75 8.89
CA SER A 39 18.03 10.33 8.29
C SER A 39 17.90 11.86 8.18
N LEU A 40 16.76 12.37 7.70
CA LEU A 40 16.54 13.82 7.61
C LEU A 40 16.59 14.51 8.96
N ALA A 41 15.93 13.95 9.98
CA ALA A 41 15.95 14.49 11.34
C ALA A 41 17.39 14.55 11.90
N HIS A 42 18.21 13.53 11.62
CA HIS A 42 19.62 13.54 12.00
C HIS A 42 20.40 14.62 11.24
N GLY A 43 20.19 14.75 9.94
CA GLY A 43 20.78 15.80 9.12
C GLY A 43 20.45 17.20 9.62
N LEU A 44 19.19 17.42 10.01
CA LEU A 44 18.72 18.68 10.60
C LEU A 44 19.41 18.98 11.92
N THR A 45 19.48 17.99 12.81
CA THR A 45 20.17 18.10 14.11
C THR A 45 21.64 18.50 13.95
N LEU A 46 22.31 18.01 12.90
CA LEU A 46 23.70 18.39 12.61
C LEU A 46 23.82 19.86 12.18
N VAL A 47 22.85 20.37 11.41
CA VAL A 47 22.79 21.79 11.01
C VAL A 47 22.58 22.68 12.22
N GLU A 48 21.62 22.36 13.08
CA GLU A 48 21.31 23.10 14.32
C GLU A 48 22.52 23.16 15.26
N ASN A 49 23.25 22.05 15.36
CA ASN A 49 24.48 21.96 16.17
C ASN A 49 25.72 22.60 15.50
N LYS A 50 25.52 23.38 14.43
CA LYS A 50 26.58 24.10 13.68
C LYS A 50 27.72 23.19 13.23
N LYS A 51 27.41 21.91 12.95
CA LYS A 51 28.38 20.97 12.39
C LYS A 51 28.63 21.30 10.91
N PRO A 52 29.77 20.88 10.33
CA PRO A 52 30.05 21.11 8.91
C PRO A 52 28.89 20.64 8.01
N LEU A 53 28.47 21.51 7.09
CA LEU A 53 27.39 21.22 6.14
C LEU A 53 27.66 19.97 5.29
N SER A 54 28.94 19.64 5.07
CA SER A 54 29.37 18.41 4.40
C SER A 54 28.96 17.13 5.13
N LEU A 55 28.84 17.16 6.46
CA LEU A 55 28.33 16.04 7.26
C LEU A 55 26.80 15.98 7.19
N ALA A 56 26.11 17.11 7.33
CA ALA A 56 24.66 17.18 7.26
C ALA A 56 24.13 16.74 5.87
N ARG A 57 24.80 17.14 4.78
CA ARG A 57 24.44 16.75 3.39
C ARG A 57 24.42 15.25 3.13
N LYS A 58 25.13 14.44 3.92
CA LYS A 58 25.05 12.97 3.79
C LYS A 58 23.66 12.44 4.17
N HIS A 59 22.97 13.16 5.05
CA HIS A 59 21.70 12.79 5.65
C HIS A 59 20.51 13.57 5.10
N LEU A 60 20.74 14.82 4.66
CA LEU A 60 19.76 15.71 4.02
C LEU A 60 19.55 15.33 2.55
N LYS A 61 18.94 14.17 2.32
CA LYS A 61 18.58 13.69 0.98
C LYS A 61 17.07 13.73 0.83
N ALA A 62 16.60 14.16 -0.34
CA ALA A 62 15.19 14.05 -0.68
C ALA A 62 14.73 12.60 -0.48
N ILE A 63 13.57 12.44 0.14
CA ILE A 63 12.89 11.16 0.27
C ILE A 63 12.54 10.72 -1.14
N GLN A 64 13.19 9.65 -1.58
CA GLN A 64 12.91 9.01 -2.85
C GLN A 64 11.92 7.87 -2.61
N PRO A 65 10.85 7.79 -3.40
CA PRO A 65 10.02 6.61 -3.39
C PRO A 65 10.85 5.39 -3.79
N THR A 66 10.63 4.25 -3.13
CA THR A 66 11.18 2.97 -3.58
C THR A 66 10.63 2.60 -4.95
N CYS A 67 11.26 1.66 -5.67
CA CYS A 67 10.66 1.10 -6.89
C CYS A 67 9.65 0.01 -6.56
N PHE A 68 8.45 0.08 -7.14
CA PHE A 68 7.46 -0.98 -6.97
C PHE A 68 7.91 -2.22 -7.74
N SER A 69 8.14 -3.32 -7.01
CA SER A 69 8.50 -4.59 -7.64
C SER A 69 7.23 -5.31 -8.10
N SER A 70 7.06 -5.44 -9.41
CA SER A 70 5.87 -5.98 -10.08
C SER A 70 5.75 -7.51 -10.03
N ASN A 71 6.30 -8.17 -9.02
CA ASN A 71 6.17 -9.62 -8.88
C ASN A 71 4.79 -10.04 -8.36
N PHE A 72 3.92 -9.06 -8.09
CA PHE A 72 2.52 -9.26 -7.77
C PHE A 72 1.80 -10.01 -8.88
N GLY A 73 0.98 -10.97 -8.51
CA GLY A 73 -0.06 -11.42 -9.41
C GLY A 73 0.34 -12.43 -10.49
N LYS A 74 1.57 -12.97 -10.50
CA LYS A 74 2.01 -13.97 -11.52
C LYS A 74 1.13 -15.24 -11.59
N TYR A 75 0.26 -15.46 -10.62
CA TYR A 75 -0.64 -16.62 -10.53
C TYR A 75 -2.11 -16.33 -10.90
N PHE A 76 -2.46 -15.11 -11.34
CA PHE A 76 -3.86 -14.65 -11.39
C PHE A 76 -4.55 -14.76 -12.76
N HIS A 77 -3.81 -15.05 -13.83
CA HIS A 77 -4.37 -15.00 -15.18
C HIS A 77 -5.21 -16.23 -15.59
N THR A 78 -5.49 -17.16 -14.67
CA THR A 78 -5.95 -18.51 -15.08
C THR A 78 -7.33 -18.92 -14.61
N GLN A 79 -8.05 -18.15 -13.77
CA GLN A 79 -9.23 -18.73 -13.08
C GLN A 79 -10.57 -18.01 -13.25
N ASP A 80 -10.63 -16.79 -13.81
CA ASP A 80 -11.88 -16.03 -13.91
C ASP A 80 -12.80 -16.40 -15.11
N ASP A 81 -12.29 -17.14 -16.11
CA ASP A 81 -13.01 -17.38 -17.38
C ASP A 81 -13.88 -18.64 -17.44
N ILE A 82 -13.94 -19.47 -16.38
CA ILE A 82 -14.87 -20.60 -16.41
C ILE A 82 -16.27 -20.10 -16.06
N ALA A 83 -17.02 -19.72 -17.09
CA ALA A 83 -18.46 -19.47 -17.07
C ALA A 83 -19.23 -20.75 -16.71
N LYS A 84 -19.12 -21.21 -15.46
CA LYS A 84 -20.06 -22.16 -14.88
C LYS A 84 -21.34 -21.40 -14.53
N ILE A 85 -22.48 -21.99 -14.86
CA ILE A 85 -23.78 -21.54 -14.38
C ILE A 85 -23.79 -21.73 -12.86
N VAL A 86 -23.57 -20.65 -12.12
CA VAL A 86 -23.63 -20.62 -10.66
C VAL A 86 -25.04 -20.14 -10.28
N SER A 87 -25.72 -20.82 -9.35
CA SER A 87 -27.08 -20.47 -8.94
C SER A 87 -27.24 -20.46 -7.42
N GLY A 88 -28.18 -19.65 -6.91
CA GLY A 88 -28.50 -19.60 -5.49
C GLY A 88 -27.38 -19.04 -4.61
N LYS A 89 -27.08 -19.73 -3.49
CA LYS A 89 -26.12 -19.28 -2.47
C LYS A 89 -24.68 -19.13 -3.01
N ASP A 90 -24.33 -19.97 -3.98
CA ASP A 90 -23.00 -19.99 -4.59
C ASP A 90 -22.71 -18.70 -5.37
N LEU A 91 -23.75 -18.10 -5.98
CA LEU A 91 -23.62 -16.84 -6.70
C LEU A 91 -23.33 -15.68 -5.73
N ILE A 92 -23.97 -15.69 -4.56
CA ILE A 92 -23.79 -14.68 -3.52
C ILE A 92 -22.35 -14.71 -2.99
N VAL A 93 -21.82 -15.91 -2.72
CA VAL A 93 -20.44 -16.07 -2.25
C VAL A 93 -19.44 -15.62 -3.32
N ARG A 94 -19.65 -16.00 -4.58
CA ARG A 94 -18.79 -15.58 -5.69
C ARG A 94 -18.75 -14.06 -5.84
N GLU A 95 -19.90 -13.40 -5.87
CA GLU A 95 -19.96 -11.95 -6.02
C GLU A 95 -19.37 -11.24 -4.80
N GLY A 96 -19.59 -11.77 -3.59
CA GLY A 96 -18.98 -11.27 -2.37
C GLY A 96 -17.45 -11.29 -2.42
N VAL A 97 -16.84 -12.42 -2.82
CA VAL A 97 -15.38 -12.53 -2.97
C VAL A 97 -14.85 -11.59 -4.05
N LYS A 98 -15.57 -11.45 -5.16
CA LYS A 98 -15.23 -10.53 -6.25
C LYS A 98 -15.23 -9.07 -5.75
N GLU A 99 -16.25 -8.64 -5.03
CA GLU A 99 -16.31 -7.29 -4.45
C GLU A 99 -15.20 -7.06 -3.42
N MET A 100 -14.94 -8.02 -2.52
CA MET A 100 -13.84 -7.93 -1.56
C MET A 100 -12.48 -7.76 -2.26
N LYS A 101 -12.24 -8.57 -3.30
CA LYS A 101 -11.04 -8.49 -4.13
C LYS A 101 -10.89 -7.12 -4.76
N SER A 102 -11.95 -6.61 -5.37
CA SER A 102 -11.96 -5.31 -6.03
C SER A 102 -11.72 -4.16 -5.07
N ILE A 103 -12.43 -4.12 -3.94
CA ILE A 103 -12.26 -3.07 -2.93
C ILE A 103 -10.84 -3.10 -2.36
N GLY A 104 -10.37 -4.28 -1.94
CA GLY A 104 -9.05 -4.43 -1.33
C GLY A 104 -7.93 -3.99 -2.26
N PHE A 105 -7.94 -4.45 -3.52
CA PHE A 105 -6.93 -4.07 -4.50
C PHE A 105 -7.05 -2.63 -4.97
N TRP A 106 -8.26 -2.06 -5.04
CA TRP A 106 -8.46 -0.67 -5.36
C TRP A 106 -7.85 0.25 -4.29
N VAL A 107 -8.23 0.06 -3.01
CA VAL A 107 -7.71 0.86 -1.89
C VAL A 107 -6.19 0.74 -1.80
N CYS A 108 -5.67 -0.48 -1.82
CA CYS A 108 -4.22 -0.71 -1.74
C CYS A 108 -3.49 -0.14 -2.95
N GLY A 109 -4.07 -0.22 -4.15
CA GLY A 109 -3.47 0.32 -5.37
C GLY A 109 -3.34 1.82 -5.33
N VAL A 110 -4.40 2.54 -4.94
CA VAL A 110 -4.37 4.00 -4.76
C VAL A 110 -3.32 4.36 -3.70
N PHE A 111 -3.34 3.67 -2.56
CA PHE A 111 -2.47 3.99 -1.45
C PHE A 111 -0.98 3.75 -1.77
N LEU A 112 -0.66 2.59 -2.33
CA LEU A 112 0.70 2.28 -2.80
C LEU A 112 1.15 3.30 -3.85
N SER A 113 0.30 3.67 -4.80
CA SER A 113 0.67 4.69 -5.78
C SER A 113 1.11 6.01 -5.15
N CYS A 114 0.45 6.44 -4.07
CA CYS A 114 0.85 7.63 -3.30
C CYS A 114 2.19 7.46 -2.56
N LEU A 115 2.44 6.29 -1.97
CA LEU A 115 3.73 6.00 -1.31
C LEU A 115 4.89 5.91 -2.29
N TYR A 116 4.63 5.34 -3.48
CA TYR A 116 5.61 5.09 -4.52
C TYR A 116 5.83 6.27 -5.47
N GLY A 117 5.04 7.34 -5.40
CA GLY A 117 5.23 8.44 -6.35
C GLY A 117 4.85 8.06 -7.79
N ASP A 118 4.11 6.97 -8.00
CA ASP A 118 3.95 6.33 -9.31
C ASP A 118 2.55 5.72 -9.44
N ALA A 119 1.92 5.83 -10.61
CA ALA A 119 0.64 5.21 -10.91
C ALA A 119 0.75 3.68 -11.13
N LYS A 120 1.96 3.14 -11.31
CA LYS A 120 2.20 1.72 -11.61
C LYS A 120 1.54 0.75 -10.61
N PRO A 121 1.67 0.89 -9.26
CA PRO A 121 1.01 -0.01 -8.31
C PRO A 121 -0.50 -0.10 -8.52
N TYR A 122 -1.17 1.04 -8.68
CA TYR A 122 -2.60 1.10 -8.99
C TYR A 122 -2.95 0.36 -10.29
N THR A 123 -2.20 0.60 -11.37
CA THR A 123 -2.49 -0.05 -12.67
C THR A 123 -2.29 -1.56 -12.64
N GLU A 124 -1.32 -2.07 -11.88
CA GLU A 124 -1.08 -3.51 -11.74
C GLU A 124 -2.16 -4.16 -10.90
N LEU A 125 -2.53 -3.56 -9.76
CA LEU A 125 -3.58 -4.09 -8.90
C LEU A 125 -4.96 -4.03 -9.57
N ARG A 126 -5.23 -3.01 -10.39
CA ARG A 126 -6.43 -2.97 -11.24
C ARG A 126 -6.47 -4.14 -12.23
N LYS A 127 -5.35 -4.49 -12.86
CA LYS A 127 -5.26 -5.65 -13.76
C LYS A 127 -5.48 -6.97 -13.02
N ILE A 128 -4.89 -7.12 -11.83
CA ILE A 128 -5.05 -8.32 -10.99
C ILE A 128 -6.52 -8.45 -10.51
N GLY A 129 -7.16 -7.32 -10.22
CA GLY A 129 -8.57 -7.22 -9.87
C GLY A 129 -9.54 -7.60 -11.01
N GLY A 130 -9.08 -7.62 -12.26
CA GLY A 130 -9.94 -7.78 -13.44
C GLY A 130 -10.68 -6.49 -13.83
N GLY A 131 -10.15 -5.33 -13.41
CA GLY A 131 -10.85 -4.05 -13.49
C GLY A 131 -11.75 -3.81 -12.28
N PHE A 132 -12.38 -2.63 -12.26
CA PHE A 132 -13.25 -2.18 -11.17
C PHE A 132 -14.59 -1.63 -11.68
N GLU A 133 -14.85 -1.74 -12.99
CA GLU A 133 -16.00 -1.17 -13.70
C GLU A 133 -17.32 -1.78 -13.22
N SER A 134 -17.31 -3.04 -12.80
CA SER A 134 -18.49 -3.76 -12.31
C SER A 134 -18.66 -3.72 -10.79
N CYS A 135 -17.77 -3.03 -10.07
CA CYS A 135 -17.74 -3.06 -8.60
C CYS A 135 -18.29 -1.79 -7.97
N ILE A 136 -18.55 -1.86 -6.66
CA ILE A 136 -19.11 -0.72 -5.90
C ILE A 136 -18.21 0.52 -5.92
N VAL A 137 -16.90 0.31 -6.10
CA VAL A 137 -15.90 1.39 -6.18
C VAL A 137 -15.81 2.03 -7.58
N SER A 138 -16.55 1.56 -8.59
CA SER A 138 -16.45 2.03 -9.98
C SER A 138 -16.54 3.55 -10.16
N THR A 139 -17.48 4.21 -9.47
CA THR A 139 -17.65 5.67 -9.57
C THR A 139 -16.47 6.43 -8.95
N LEU A 140 -15.93 5.93 -7.83
CA LEU A 140 -14.73 6.50 -7.20
C LEU A 140 -13.51 6.23 -8.07
N ASP A 141 -13.41 5.03 -8.63
CA ASP A 141 -12.33 4.62 -9.52
C ASP A 141 -12.21 5.53 -10.73
N LEU A 142 -13.31 5.85 -11.40
CA LEU A 142 -13.30 6.77 -12.54
C LEU A 142 -12.73 8.15 -12.16
N LYS A 143 -13.12 8.69 -11.01
CA LYS A 143 -12.63 10.00 -10.54
C LYS A 143 -11.17 9.97 -10.12
N ILE A 144 -10.74 8.90 -9.46
CA ILE A 144 -9.37 8.78 -8.92
C ILE A 144 -8.38 8.38 -10.02
N SER A 145 -8.75 7.44 -10.89
CA SER A 145 -7.90 6.99 -12.00
C SER A 145 -7.52 8.12 -12.95
N GLU A 146 -8.46 9.01 -13.28
CA GLU A 146 -8.15 10.20 -14.06
C GLU A 146 -7.09 11.09 -13.39
N ASN A 147 -7.21 11.28 -12.08
CA ASN A 147 -6.26 12.11 -11.33
C ASN A 147 -4.89 11.45 -11.17
N LEU A 148 -4.86 10.14 -10.91
CA LEU A 148 -3.64 9.33 -10.81
C LEU A 148 -2.84 9.31 -12.11
N VAL A 149 -3.52 9.28 -13.26
CA VAL A 149 -2.87 9.29 -14.57
C VAL A 149 -2.38 10.69 -14.94
N LYS A 150 -3.12 11.74 -14.56
CA LYS A 150 -2.80 13.14 -14.92
C LYS A 150 -1.73 13.77 -14.03
N LYS A 151 -1.60 13.34 -12.77
CA LYS A 151 -0.67 13.92 -11.79
C LYS A 151 0.11 12.82 -11.09
N ILE A 152 1.42 13.06 -10.89
CA ILE A 152 2.26 12.19 -10.08
C ILE A 152 1.61 12.07 -8.68
N PRO A 153 1.14 10.88 -8.28
CA PRO A 153 0.56 10.70 -6.97
C PRO A 153 1.66 10.81 -5.93
N CYS A 154 1.58 11.80 -5.06
CA CYS A 154 2.55 11.99 -4.00
C CYS A 154 1.83 12.53 -2.77
N VAL A 155 2.22 12.02 -1.60
CA VAL A 155 1.81 12.59 -0.32
C VAL A 155 2.36 14.01 -0.24
N SER A 156 1.48 15.00 -0.11
CA SER A 156 1.81 16.45 -0.09
C SER A 156 2.93 16.78 0.89
N GLU A 157 2.90 16.14 2.05
CA GLU A 157 3.82 16.31 3.16
C GLU A 157 5.23 15.85 2.78
N ILE A 158 5.37 14.75 2.02
CA ILE A 158 6.67 14.30 1.49
C ILE A 158 7.22 15.30 0.48
N LYS A 159 6.35 15.86 -0.38
CA LYS A 159 6.75 16.87 -1.36
C LYS A 159 7.24 18.15 -0.67
N GLU A 160 6.54 18.61 0.37
CA GLU A 160 6.94 19.77 1.17
C GLU A 160 8.27 19.53 1.89
N ILE A 161 8.45 18.34 2.48
CA ILE A 161 9.72 17.94 3.10
C ILE A 161 10.86 18.00 2.08
N ASN A 162 10.67 17.43 0.89
CA ASN A 162 11.68 17.41 -0.16
C ASN A 162 12.05 18.82 -0.66
N ASN A 163 11.06 19.71 -0.79
CA ASN A 163 11.30 21.11 -1.16
C ASN A 163 12.09 21.87 -0.09
N PHE A 164 11.82 21.61 1.19
CA PHE A 164 12.60 22.20 2.29
C PHE A 164 14.05 21.70 2.27
N VAL A 165 14.25 20.40 2.13
CA VAL A 165 15.59 19.79 2.05
C VAL A 165 16.39 20.38 0.88
N ALA A 166 15.76 20.60 -0.27
CA ALA A 166 16.42 21.21 -1.43
C ALA A 166 16.95 22.62 -1.14
N ARG A 167 16.15 23.47 -0.48
CA ARG A 167 16.57 24.83 -0.05
C ARG A 167 17.73 24.77 0.95
N LEU A 168 17.62 23.88 1.94
CA LEU A 168 18.65 23.70 2.97
C LEU A 168 19.98 23.24 2.37
N VAL A 169 19.95 22.34 1.38
CA VAL A 169 21.17 21.86 0.70
C VAL A 169 21.78 22.91 -0.22
N ALA A 170 20.95 23.75 -0.86
CA ALA A 170 21.37 24.87 -1.70
C ALA A 170 22.13 25.96 -0.93
N GLY A 171 22.04 25.96 0.41
CA GLY A 171 22.70 26.93 1.28
C GLY A 171 21.92 28.23 1.41
N ASP A 172 20.62 28.19 1.11
CA ASP A 172 19.72 29.31 1.40
C ASP A 172 19.75 29.61 2.91
N GLU A 173 19.70 30.89 3.27
CA GLU A 173 19.66 31.30 4.67
C GLU A 173 18.30 30.88 5.27
N VAL A 174 18.29 29.73 5.95
CA VAL A 174 17.08 29.20 6.60
C VAL A 174 17.03 29.77 8.02
N LYS A 175 15.94 30.49 8.32
CA LYS A 175 15.67 31.02 9.66
C LYS A 175 15.42 29.88 10.65
N ASP A 176 15.84 30.06 11.91
CA ASP A 176 15.60 29.09 12.98
C ASP A 176 14.12 28.67 13.10
N ASP A 177 13.19 29.60 12.87
CA ASP A 177 11.75 29.33 12.86
C ASP A 177 11.33 28.30 11.80
N ALA A 178 11.91 28.39 10.58
CA ALA A 178 11.63 27.46 9.49
C ALA A 178 12.23 26.07 9.75
N THR A 179 13.35 26.00 10.46
CA THR A 179 13.98 24.75 10.92
C THR A 179 13.11 24.05 11.97
N ASN A 180 12.57 24.81 12.94
CA ASN A 180 11.64 24.29 13.94
C ASN A 180 10.32 23.79 13.30
N GLU A 181 9.80 24.51 12.32
CA GLU A 181 8.63 24.08 11.55
C GLU A 181 8.90 22.77 10.80
N PHE A 182 10.05 22.67 10.13
CA PHE A 182 10.45 21.45 9.44
C PHE A 182 10.60 20.25 10.40
N GLN A 183 11.16 20.47 11.59
CA GLN A 183 11.24 19.42 12.62
C GLN A 183 9.85 18.95 13.06
N ARG A 184 8.89 19.87 13.26
CA ARG A 184 7.50 19.51 13.57
C ARG A 184 6.86 18.70 12.45
N ASN A 185 7.04 19.13 11.20
CA ASN A 185 6.52 18.40 10.03
C ASN A 185 7.10 16.99 9.94
N LEU A 186 8.41 16.80 10.21
CA LEU A 186 9.01 15.47 10.29
C LEU A 186 8.45 14.62 11.44
N CYS A 187 8.07 15.22 12.57
CA CYS A 187 7.41 14.51 13.66
C CYS A 187 5.98 14.10 13.28
N ASP A 188 5.20 14.99 12.70
CA ASP A 188 3.81 14.74 12.35
C ASP A 188 3.67 13.69 11.24
N VAL A 189 4.51 13.77 10.21
CA VAL A 189 4.62 12.70 9.20
C VAL A 189 5.02 11.36 9.81
N GLY A 190 5.89 11.39 10.83
CA GLY A 190 6.25 10.18 11.59
C GLY A 190 5.04 9.52 12.25
N LYS A 191 4.21 10.30 12.95
CA LYS A 191 2.99 9.79 13.59
C LYS A 191 2.01 9.22 12.57
N ILE A 192 1.81 9.91 11.45
CA ILE A 192 0.94 9.43 10.37
C ILE A 192 1.44 8.06 9.87
N PHE A 193 2.74 7.89 9.67
CA PHE A 193 3.28 6.59 9.25
C PHE A 193 3.11 5.51 10.33
N ASP A 194 3.31 5.84 11.60
CA ASP A 194 3.14 4.89 12.71
C ASP A 194 1.67 4.45 12.85
N ASP A 195 0.73 5.38 12.73
CA ASP A 195 -0.72 5.12 12.75
C ASP A 195 -1.12 4.21 11.58
N ILE A 196 -0.66 4.52 10.36
CA ILE A 196 -0.91 3.70 9.18
C ILE A 196 -0.27 2.31 9.33
N SER A 197 0.97 2.22 9.82
CA SER A 197 1.64 0.94 10.06
C SER A 197 0.85 0.08 11.05
N THR A 198 0.25 0.68 12.06
CA THR A 198 -0.60 -0.02 13.03
C THR A 198 -1.84 -0.59 12.34
N GLU A 199 -2.53 0.20 11.51
CA GLU A 199 -3.70 -0.29 10.76
C GLU A 199 -3.36 -1.37 9.73
N VAL A 200 -2.23 -1.24 9.04
CA VAL A 200 -1.76 -2.25 8.09
C VAL A 200 -1.44 -3.57 8.81
N ASN A 201 -0.85 -3.51 10.00
CA ASN A 201 -0.57 -4.70 10.82
C ASN A 201 -1.87 -5.35 11.30
N HIS A 202 -2.83 -4.56 11.80
CA HIS A 202 -4.14 -5.09 12.20
C HIS A 202 -4.86 -5.78 11.03
N LEU A 203 -4.88 -5.15 9.86
CA LEU A 203 -5.47 -5.76 8.67
C LEU A 203 -4.73 -7.04 8.23
N PHE A 204 -3.41 -7.06 8.35
CA PHE A 204 -2.61 -8.26 8.07
C PHE A 204 -2.99 -9.41 9.00
N ASP A 205 -3.07 -9.13 10.31
CA ASP A 205 -3.45 -10.11 11.34
C ASP A 205 -4.88 -10.64 11.13
N ASP A 206 -5.82 -9.76 10.78
CA ASP A 206 -7.20 -10.15 10.47
C ASP A 206 -7.27 -11.08 9.27
N VAL A 207 -6.58 -10.75 8.17
CA VAL A 207 -6.53 -11.59 6.97
C VAL A 207 -5.87 -12.94 7.27
N MET A 208 -4.80 -12.96 8.05
CA MET A 208 -4.13 -14.19 8.48
C MET A 208 -5.03 -15.06 9.37
N THR A 209 -5.77 -14.45 10.29
CA THR A 209 -6.69 -15.14 11.19
C THR A 209 -7.82 -15.80 10.39
N GLN A 210 -8.52 -15.03 9.54
CA GLN A 210 -9.59 -15.54 8.68
C GLN A 210 -9.12 -16.66 7.76
N ARG A 211 -7.92 -16.51 7.18
CA ARG A 211 -7.29 -17.55 6.34
C ARG A 211 -7.03 -18.82 7.13
N THR A 212 -6.53 -18.71 8.36
CA THR A 212 -6.19 -19.85 9.23
C THR A 212 -7.46 -20.58 9.67
N GLU A 213 -8.48 -19.86 10.13
CA GLU A 213 -9.77 -20.42 10.51
C GLU A 213 -10.42 -21.18 9.34
N LEU A 214 -10.35 -20.63 8.13
CA LEU A 214 -10.87 -21.29 6.93
C LEU A 214 -10.14 -22.63 6.68
N VAL A 215 -8.80 -22.62 6.73
CA VAL A 215 -7.98 -23.83 6.53
C VAL A 215 -8.24 -24.88 7.61
N ASP A 216 -8.31 -24.48 8.88
CA ASP A 216 -8.54 -25.39 10.00
C ASP A 216 -9.96 -25.96 9.99
N GLY A 217 -10.96 -25.17 9.58
CA GLY A 217 -12.32 -25.65 9.33
C GLY A 217 -12.37 -26.80 8.32
N PHE A 218 -11.51 -26.79 7.30
CA PHE A 218 -11.39 -27.91 6.35
C PHE A 218 -10.65 -29.11 6.92
N ARG A 219 -9.60 -28.89 7.72
CA ARG A 219 -8.89 -29.98 8.40
C ARG A 219 -9.82 -30.73 9.34
N LEU A 220 -10.60 -30.03 10.15
CA LEU A 220 -11.55 -30.64 11.10
C LEU A 220 -12.62 -31.48 10.39
N LYS A 221 -13.17 -31.00 9.27
CA LYS A 221 -14.14 -31.76 8.44
C LYS A 221 -13.55 -33.03 7.84
N LYS A 222 -12.23 -33.11 7.64
CA LYS A 222 -11.55 -34.31 7.12
C LYS A 222 -11.47 -35.43 8.17
N TYR A 223 -11.49 -35.10 9.47
CA TYR A 223 -11.43 -36.07 10.57
C TYR A 223 -12.81 -36.51 11.10
N GLN A 224 -13.90 -35.89 10.61
CA GLN A 224 -15.29 -36.21 10.97
C GLN A 224 -16.04 -37.01 9.90
N LYS A 225 -15.31 -37.51 8.89
CA LYS A 225 -15.78 -38.43 7.84
C LYS A 225 -14.97 -39.71 7.90
#